data_AF-A0AAV8CSN8-F1
#
_entry.id   AF-A0AAV8CSN8-F1
#
_cell.length_a   1.000
_cell.length_b   1.000
_cell.length_c   1.000
_cell.angle_alpha   90.00
_cell.angle_beta   90.00
_cell.angle_gamma   90.00
#
_symmetry.space_group_name_H-M   'P 1'
#
loop_
_entity.id
_entity.type
_entity.pdbx_description
1 polymer ?
#
loop_
_entity_poly.entity_id
_entity_poly.type
_entity_poly.pdbx_seq_one_letter_code
_entity_poly.pdbx_strand_id
1 'polypeptide(L)'
;MMMYDFKSIDLLKQALTHPSYSQENNRALSILGLSSAEASASLRLLANNADASALSVSSAVADASNLSICAAAGKRLGLGAIIRVASGTDASTPSVICTALRAVFGAVAVDSGSVDTAAKVFLMVYKSGLGAAVL
;
A
#
# COMPACT_ATOMS: atom_id res chain seq x y z
N MET A 1 8.94 -9.42 -7.61
CA MET A 1 8.47 -10.70 -7.05
C MET A 1 8.16 -10.44 -5.58
N MET A 2 6.90 -10.60 -5.16
CA MET A 2 6.33 -9.97 -3.96
C MET A 2 6.95 -10.48 -2.65
N MET A 3 7.11 -9.58 -1.68
CA MET A 3 7.78 -9.79 -0.39
C MET A 3 6.90 -10.54 0.64
N TYR A 4 5.92 -11.29 0.17
CA TYR A 4 4.94 -12.05 0.94
C TYR A 4 4.32 -13.14 0.06
N ASP A 5 4.31 -14.38 0.54
CA ASP A 5 3.66 -15.51 -0.13
C ASP A 5 2.20 -15.60 0.30
N PHE A 6 1.28 -15.34 -0.64
CA PHE A 6 -0.15 -15.39 -0.40
C PHE A 6 -0.64 -16.82 -0.19
N LYS A 7 -1.39 -17.04 0.90
CA LYS A 7 -2.15 -18.28 1.13
C LYS A 7 -3.41 -18.29 0.26
N SER A 8 -4.07 -17.15 0.12
CA SER A 8 -5.23 -16.95 -0.77
C SER A 8 -4.86 -16.12 -2.00
N ILE A 9 -4.72 -16.79 -3.14
CA ILE A 9 -4.49 -16.14 -4.43
C ILE A 9 -5.70 -15.28 -4.86
N ASP A 10 -6.91 -15.67 -4.47
CA ASP A 10 -8.12 -14.91 -4.83
C ASP A 10 -8.16 -13.54 -4.14
N LEU A 11 -7.60 -13.45 -2.94
CA LEU A 11 -7.45 -12.17 -2.24
C LEU A 11 -6.47 -11.24 -2.96
N LEU A 12 -5.37 -11.78 -3.51
CA LEU A 12 -4.47 -11.02 -4.37
C LEU A 12 -5.16 -10.57 -5.67
N LYS A 13 -5.94 -11.45 -6.31
CA LYS A 13 -6.72 -11.08 -7.50
C LYS A 13 -7.72 -9.97 -7.18
N GLN A 14 -8.39 -10.04 -6.03
CA GLN A 14 -9.31 -9.00 -5.58
C GLN A 14 -8.57 -7.67 -5.38
N ALA A 15 -7.40 -7.67 -4.74
CA ALA A 15 -6.57 -6.48 -4.55
C ALA A 15 -6.14 -5.81 -5.87
N LEU A 16 -5.97 -6.61 -6.93
CA LEU A 16 -5.63 -6.15 -8.28
C LEU A 16 -6.87 -5.88 -9.16
N THR A 17 -8.08 -5.93 -8.61
CA THR A 17 -9.32 -5.69 -9.37
C THR A 17 -9.92 -4.32 -9.01
N HIS A 18 -9.98 -3.42 -9.98
CA HIS A 18 -10.56 -2.08 -9.81
C HIS A 18 -12.10 -2.14 -9.77
N PRO A 19 -12.80 -1.25 -9.03
CA PRO A 19 -14.27 -1.20 -8.98
C PRO A 19 -14.98 -1.02 -10.31
N SER A 20 -14.30 -0.50 -11.35
CA SER A 20 -14.90 -0.47 -12.70
C SER A 20 -15.02 -1.86 -13.33
N TYR A 21 -14.21 -2.83 -12.90
CA TYR A 21 -14.18 -4.18 -13.45
C TYR A 21 -15.15 -5.15 -12.74
N SER A 22 -15.31 -5.03 -11.41
CA SER A 22 -16.13 -5.95 -10.61
C SER A 22 -16.66 -5.31 -9.33
N GLN A 23 -17.77 -5.84 -8.80
CA GLN A 23 -18.26 -5.53 -7.45
C GLN A 23 -17.33 -6.11 -6.36
N GLU A 24 -16.74 -7.27 -6.63
CA GLU A 24 -15.66 -7.82 -5.82
C GLU A 24 -14.34 -7.16 -6.24
N ASN A 25 -13.96 -6.11 -5.54
CA ASN A 25 -12.85 -5.23 -5.92
C ASN A 25 -11.98 -4.82 -4.72
N ASN A 26 -10.97 -4.04 -5.06
CA ASN A 26 -9.88 -3.65 -4.18
C ASN A 26 -10.21 -2.51 -3.21
N ARG A 27 -11.40 -1.89 -3.29
CA ARG A 27 -11.69 -0.64 -2.55
C ARG A 27 -11.67 -0.84 -1.03
N ALA A 28 -12.31 -1.89 -0.52
CA ALA A 28 -12.31 -2.19 0.91
C ALA A 28 -10.89 -2.52 1.42
N LEU A 29 -10.15 -3.36 0.69
CA LEU A 29 -8.76 -3.70 1.01
C LEU A 29 -7.84 -2.48 0.99
N SER A 30 -8.08 -1.52 0.08
CA SER A 30 -7.28 -0.30 -0.03
C SER A 30 -7.40 0.61 1.20
N ILE A 31 -8.58 0.61 1.85
CA ILE A 31 -8.81 1.36 3.10
C ILE A 31 -7.97 0.76 4.21
N LEU A 32 -8.05 -0.57 4.41
CA LEU A 32 -7.25 -1.27 5.41
C LEU A 32 -5.75 -1.09 5.17
N GLY A 33 -5.31 -1.20 3.91
CA GLY A 33 -3.91 -1.02 3.56
C GLY A 33 -3.38 0.39 3.80
N LEU A 34 -4.21 1.42 3.58
CA LEU A 34 -3.87 2.81 3.92
C LEU A 34 -3.70 2.96 5.43
N SER A 35 -4.68 2.53 6.23
CA SER A 35 -4.60 2.61 7.69
C SER A 35 -3.38 1.83 8.24
N SER A 36 -3.06 0.68 7.63
CA SER A 36 -1.88 -0.10 7.99
C SER A 36 -0.58 0.66 7.70
N ALA A 37 -0.48 1.36 6.56
CA ALA A 37 0.68 2.16 6.20
C ALA A 37 0.87 3.38 7.13
N GLU A 38 -0.21 4.10 7.44
CA GLU A 38 -0.19 5.26 8.35
C GLU A 38 0.19 4.85 9.77
N ALA A 39 -0.38 3.75 10.27
CA ALA A 39 -0.03 3.18 11.56
C ALA A 39 1.45 2.73 11.58
N SER A 40 1.92 2.07 10.51
CA SER A 40 3.31 1.64 10.39
C SER A 40 4.29 2.81 10.42
N ALA A 41 3.98 3.92 9.73
CA ALA A 41 4.83 5.09 9.71
C ALA A 41 4.92 5.74 11.10
N SER A 42 3.77 5.89 11.77
CA SER A 42 3.69 6.42 13.13
C SER A 42 4.45 5.57 14.14
N LEU A 43 4.16 4.27 14.15
CA LEU A 43 4.77 3.30 15.06
C LEU A 43 6.28 3.30 14.89
N ARG A 44 6.77 3.28 13.64
CA ARG A 44 8.20 3.26 13.37
C ARG A 44 8.91 4.52 13.87
N LEU A 45 8.33 5.70 13.66
CA LEU A 45 8.94 6.94 14.13
C LEU A 45 9.03 6.95 15.66
N LEU A 46 7.93 6.63 16.35
CA LEU A 46 7.87 6.61 17.81
C LEU A 46 8.76 5.51 18.43
N ALA A 47 8.89 4.37 17.77
CA ALA A 47 9.77 3.28 18.22
C ALA A 47 11.26 3.63 18.10
N ASN A 48 11.64 4.45 17.12
CA ASN A 48 13.04 4.86 16.90
C ASN A 48 13.40 6.18 17.61
N ASN A 49 12.40 7.01 17.91
CA ASN A 49 12.56 8.28 18.58
C ASN A 49 11.38 8.52 19.53
N ALA A 50 11.56 8.17 20.80
CA ALA A 50 10.54 8.33 21.84
C ALA A 50 10.16 9.81 22.08
N ASP A 51 11.05 10.75 21.74
CA ASP A 51 10.85 12.19 21.89
C ASP A 51 10.31 12.86 20.61
N ALA A 52 9.86 12.07 19.62
CA ALA A 52 9.29 12.60 18.38
C ALA A 52 8.07 13.49 18.66
N SER A 53 8.05 14.69 18.07
CA SER A 53 6.93 15.62 18.23
C SER A 53 5.69 15.12 17.47
N ALA A 54 4.49 15.50 17.94
CA ALA A 54 3.24 15.18 17.24
C ALA A 54 3.23 15.69 15.78
N LEU A 55 3.88 16.83 15.52
CA LEU A 55 4.05 17.36 14.17
C LEU A 55 4.87 16.40 13.29
N SER A 56 5.99 15.89 13.79
CA SER A 56 6.83 14.94 13.04
C SER A 56 6.11 13.62 12.73
N VAL A 57 5.33 13.10 13.69
CA VAL A 57 4.47 11.91 13.48
C VAL A 57 3.43 12.19 12.42
N SER A 58 2.78 13.35 12.47
CA SER A 58 1.76 13.74 11.47
C SER A 58 2.36 13.88 10.08
N SER A 59 3.57 14.42 9.94
CA SER A 59 4.29 14.48 8.67
C SER A 59 4.60 13.09 8.12
N ALA A 60 5.09 12.16 8.95
CA ALA A 60 5.36 10.79 8.52
C ALA A 60 4.09 10.06 8.02
N VAL A 61 2.95 10.28 8.69
CA VAL A 61 1.63 9.77 8.26
C VAL A 61 1.21 10.39 6.92
N ALA A 62 1.39 11.69 6.74
CA ALA A 62 1.08 12.39 5.49
C ALA A 62 1.91 11.85 4.31
N ASP A 63 3.19 11.55 4.54
CA ASP A 63 4.06 10.98 3.51
C ASP A 63 3.67 9.54 3.15
N ALA A 64 3.31 8.71 4.14
CA ALA A 64 2.83 7.35 3.92
C ALA A 64 1.50 7.31 3.14
N SER A 65 0.64 8.31 3.34
CA SER A 65 -0.63 8.49 2.65
C SER A 65 -0.53 9.29 1.35
N ASN A 66 0.66 9.75 0.97
CA ASN A 66 0.86 10.58 -0.23
C ASN A 66 0.60 9.79 -1.52
N LEU A 67 -0.33 10.30 -2.34
CA LEU A 67 -0.75 9.66 -3.59
C LEU A 67 0.39 9.53 -4.61
N SER A 68 1.20 10.57 -4.78
CA SER A 68 2.28 10.60 -5.76
C SER A 68 3.39 9.61 -5.42
N ILE A 69 3.79 9.56 -4.13
CA ILE A 69 4.79 8.60 -3.64
C ILE A 69 4.29 7.16 -3.83
N CYS A 70 3.03 6.92 -3.42
CA CYS A 70 2.38 5.61 -3.55
C CYS A 70 2.26 5.15 -5.01
N ALA A 71 1.82 6.03 -5.91
CA ALA A 71 1.72 5.73 -7.33
C ALA A 71 3.09 5.45 -7.96
N ALA A 72 4.12 6.21 -7.59
CA ALA A 72 5.48 5.99 -8.08
C ALA A 72 6.04 4.62 -7.62
N ALA A 73 5.79 4.23 -6.36
CA ALA A 73 6.13 2.90 -5.85
C ALA A 73 5.39 1.80 -6.62
N GLY A 74 4.08 1.95 -6.83
CA GLY A 74 3.29 0.96 -7.57
C GLY A 74 3.70 0.84 -9.05
N LYS A 75 4.07 1.94 -9.70
CA LYS A 75 4.63 1.94 -11.06
C LYS A 75 5.94 1.16 -11.14
N ARG A 76 6.86 1.38 -10.20
CA ARG A 76 8.13 0.64 -10.11
C ARG A 76 7.94 -0.87 -9.91
N LEU A 77 6.85 -1.26 -9.23
CA LEU A 77 6.46 -2.65 -9.07
C LEU A 77 5.71 -3.24 -10.28
N GLY A 78 5.49 -2.45 -11.34
CA GLY A 78 4.81 -2.89 -12.55
C GLY A 78 3.29 -3.06 -12.40
N LEU A 79 2.66 -2.49 -11.35
CA LEU A 79 1.25 -2.72 -11.07
C LEU A 79 0.33 -2.27 -12.22
N GLY A 80 0.70 -1.22 -12.96
CA GLY A 80 -0.10 -0.73 -14.09
C GLY A 80 -0.36 -1.77 -15.19
N ALA A 81 0.49 -2.80 -15.30
CA ALA A 81 0.34 -3.86 -16.29
C ALA A 81 -0.56 -5.03 -15.84
N ILE A 82 -0.85 -5.13 -14.54
CA ILE A 82 -1.54 -6.30 -13.95
C ILE A 82 -2.85 -5.96 -13.25
N ILE A 83 -3.17 -4.67 -13.07
CA ILE A 83 -4.47 -4.25 -12.51
C ILE A 83 -5.56 -4.50 -13.55
N ARG A 84 -6.63 -5.19 -13.13
CA ARG A 84 -7.82 -5.45 -13.93
C ARG A 84 -8.75 -4.25 -13.85
N VAL A 85 -9.03 -3.65 -15.00
CA VAL A 85 -9.92 -2.51 -15.17
C VAL A 85 -10.89 -2.77 -16.33
N ALA A 86 -12.09 -2.18 -16.30
CA ALA A 86 -13.00 -2.27 -17.44
C ALA A 86 -12.53 -1.43 -18.64
N SER A 87 -13.05 -1.74 -19.83
CA SER A 87 -12.84 -0.96 -21.04
C SER A 87 -13.15 0.53 -20.80
N GLY A 88 -12.21 1.40 -21.16
CA GLY A 88 -12.34 2.86 -20.95
C GLY A 88 -11.83 3.38 -19.60
N THR A 89 -11.39 2.50 -18.69
CA THR A 89 -10.65 2.91 -17.48
C THR A 89 -9.15 2.79 -17.73
N ASP A 90 -8.37 3.82 -17.38
CA ASP A 90 -6.91 3.78 -17.49
C ASP A 90 -6.26 3.27 -16.18
N ALA A 91 -5.70 2.05 -16.25
CA ALA A 91 -4.97 1.40 -15.16
C ALA A 91 -3.66 2.13 -14.77
N SER A 92 -3.15 3.01 -15.63
CA SER A 92 -1.89 3.74 -15.43
C SER A 92 -2.04 5.01 -14.60
N THR A 93 -3.28 5.41 -14.31
CA THR A 93 -3.56 6.62 -13.52
C THR A 93 -3.02 6.49 -12.09
N PRO A 94 -2.48 7.57 -11.50
CA PRO A 94 -1.90 7.51 -10.14
C PRO A 94 -2.87 6.99 -9.07
N SER A 95 -4.15 7.37 -9.15
CA SER A 95 -5.19 6.93 -8.22
C SER A 95 -5.44 5.43 -8.31
N VAL A 96 -5.53 4.86 -9.51
CA VAL A 96 -5.76 3.42 -9.70
C VAL A 96 -4.55 2.61 -9.20
N ILE A 97 -3.34 3.01 -9.56
CA ILE A 97 -2.11 2.34 -9.13
C ILE A 97 -1.96 2.39 -7.61
N CYS A 98 -2.15 3.56 -7.01
CA CYS A 98 -2.00 3.69 -5.57
C CYS A 98 -3.08 2.92 -4.80
N THR A 99 -4.32 2.94 -5.29
CA THR A 99 -5.41 2.16 -4.69
C THR A 99 -5.10 0.66 -4.73
N ALA A 100 -4.60 0.15 -5.86
CA ALA A 100 -4.20 -1.25 -5.98
C ALA A 100 -3.01 -1.59 -5.07
N LEU A 101 -1.99 -0.74 -4.98
CA LEU A 101 -0.85 -0.96 -4.08
C LEU A 101 -1.29 -1.03 -2.62
N ARG A 102 -2.13 -0.09 -2.19
CA ARG A 102 -2.73 -0.11 -0.85
C ARG A 102 -3.56 -1.37 -0.64
N ALA A 103 -4.36 -1.76 -1.62
CA ALA A 103 -5.14 -2.98 -1.52
C ALA A 103 -4.29 -4.24 -1.41
N VAL A 104 -3.12 -4.29 -2.05
CA VAL A 104 -2.15 -5.38 -1.85
C VAL A 104 -1.69 -5.43 -0.39
N PHE A 105 -1.38 -4.29 0.24
CA PHE A 105 -1.05 -4.27 1.67
C PHE A 105 -2.23 -4.72 2.54
N GLY A 106 -3.46 -4.28 2.24
CA GLY A 106 -4.66 -4.73 2.93
C GLY A 106 -4.90 -6.24 2.76
N ALA A 107 -4.65 -6.78 1.57
CA ALA A 107 -4.73 -8.20 1.29
C ALA A 107 -3.69 -8.99 2.09
N VAL A 108 -2.44 -8.51 2.19
CA VAL A 108 -1.43 -9.11 3.08
C VAL A 108 -1.90 -9.13 4.53
N ALA A 109 -2.50 -8.03 5.03
CA ALA A 109 -3.00 -7.97 6.40
C ALA A 109 -4.11 -9.01 6.66
N VAL A 110 -5.05 -9.16 5.71
CA VAL A 110 -6.14 -10.14 5.82
C VAL A 110 -5.62 -11.59 5.70
N ASP A 111 -4.72 -11.86 4.75
CA ASP A 111 -4.18 -13.22 4.51
C ASP A 111 -3.28 -13.72 5.66
N SER A 112 -2.53 -12.80 6.26
CA SER A 112 -1.66 -13.08 7.41
C SER A 112 -2.39 -13.02 8.75
N GLY A 113 -3.54 -12.33 8.81
CA GLY A 113 -4.20 -11.96 10.06
C GLY A 113 -3.41 -10.90 10.87
N SER A 114 -2.50 -10.16 10.24
CA SER A 114 -1.53 -9.30 10.92
C SER A 114 -1.26 -7.99 10.15
N VAL A 115 -1.66 -6.87 10.75
CA VAL A 115 -1.32 -5.53 10.25
C VAL A 115 0.20 -5.30 10.25
N ASP A 116 0.92 -5.86 11.22
CA ASP A 116 2.39 -5.76 11.29
C ASP A 116 3.08 -6.43 10.10
N THR A 117 2.51 -7.50 9.56
CA THR A 117 3.04 -8.17 8.36
C THR A 117 2.88 -7.27 7.14
N ALA A 118 1.72 -6.63 6.98
CA ALA A 118 1.51 -5.64 5.93
C ALA A 118 2.43 -4.41 6.08
N ALA A 119 2.63 -3.94 7.31
CA ALA A 119 3.56 -2.85 7.64
C ALA A 119 5.01 -3.17 7.22
N LYS A 120 5.50 -4.39 7.47
CA LYS A 120 6.82 -4.83 7.01
C LYS A 120 6.94 -4.77 5.49
N VAL A 121 5.94 -5.27 4.77
CA VAL A 121 5.92 -5.24 3.30
C VAL A 121 5.88 -3.80 2.77
N PHE A 122 5.06 -2.93 3.38
CA PHE A 122 5.02 -1.50 3.09
C PHE A 122 6.40 -0.86 3.23
N LEU A 123 7.05 -1.05 4.38
CA LEU A 123 8.37 -0.48 4.65
C LEU A 123 9.41 -0.93 3.62
N MET A 124 9.39 -2.20 3.22
CA MET A 124 10.33 -2.69 2.21
C MET A 124 10.09 -2.06 0.83
N VAL A 125 8.83 -1.94 0.40
CA VAL A 125 8.46 -1.32 -0.88
C VAL A 125 8.90 0.15 -0.94
N TYR A 126 8.72 0.89 0.16
CA TYR A 126 9.02 2.31 0.20
C TYR A 126 10.50 2.61 0.46
N LYS A 127 11.20 1.82 1.29
CA LYS A 127 12.67 1.92 1.47
C LYS A 127 13.45 1.65 0.20
N SER A 128 12.91 0.82 -0.70
CA SER A 128 13.54 0.50 -1.98
C SER A 128 13.47 1.67 -2.99
N GLY A 129 12.73 2.75 -2.68
CA GLY A 129 12.42 3.85 -3.60
C GLY A 129 12.71 5.25 -3.08
N LEU A 130 12.57 5.46 -1.77
CA LEU A 130 12.99 6.67 -1.10
C LEU A 130 14.38 6.38 -0.53
N GLY A 131 15.37 7.22 -0.85
CA GLY A 131 16.68 7.16 -0.19
C GLY A 131 16.47 7.07 1.32
N ALA A 132 17.27 6.24 1.98
CA ALA A 132 17.10 5.73 3.36
C ALA A 132 16.92 6.80 4.47
N ALA A 133 16.87 8.08 4.13
CA ALA A 133 16.77 9.22 5.05
C ALA A 133 15.35 9.76 5.28
N VAL A 134 14.32 9.31 4.54
CA VAL A 134 12.96 9.91 4.63
C VAL A 134 11.90 8.98 5.25
N LEU A 135 12.26 7.74 5.58
CA LEU A 135 11.39 6.84 6.34
C LEU A 135 12.18 6.15 7.43
#